data_AF-C3ZIE8-F1
#
_entry.id   AF-C3ZIE8-F1
#
_cell.length_a   1.000
_cell.length_b   1.000
_cell.length_c   1.000
_cell.angle_alpha   90.00
_cell.angle_beta   90.00
_cell.angle_gamma   90.00
#
_symmetry.space_group_name_H-M   'P 1'
#
loop_
_entity.id
_entity.type
_entity.pdbx_description
1 polymer ?
#
loop_
_entity_poly.entity_id
_entity_poly.type
_entity_poly.pdbx_seq_one_letter_code
_entity_poly.pdbx_strand_id
1 'polypeptide(L)'
;TQSGQLSMMRRGATTCGTSKIFPLVGMGMLFLMIYSQPLVKKPIPVYAERGIEASKHIKLQSHRAEEQSTVSPRQVQENVSGSCVPRETFVFTKGHKTGSTTMVNTFQRYTIYHNLTVLMPVGRGPLSWPFPPREDEYVHLPGERYDAQLHHFVYNKQWLRKKFPPDTPYFSIIRQPFSHLKSQFNYYRLPGLLGIDKSPNPLKTFLKDPWRYQNKSEVFFPHVNVTWDGSRNPMSFDLGWPAVKADSEEEARAYITQLETDFKLVLILEHMDESAVLLRRLMCWKTQDVVYYLKKKNEREYSFKKYVPTPKEIANHRRWSAVDYMLYETFNKSLWQKIEDQGPDFFDEVEYFKRINADISSHCTRTMEQHKKRTKHKKRQQKRETLVVPVSKWSPEFVVDYTFCFYITPKKTITLDVVMRGGRKYSKEEMSYAIIGITTNLARIRKGLPTYNSKRDAKLAGIKI
;
A
#
# COMPACT_ATOMS: atom_id res chain seq x y z
N THR A 1 40.57 -41.33 69.23
CA THR A 1 39.66 -40.41 69.94
C THR A 1 38.34 -40.40 69.18
N GLN A 2 37.24 -41.06 69.61
CA GLN A 2 36.56 -41.07 70.92
C GLN A 2 36.24 -39.64 71.40
N SER A 3 35.03 -39.29 71.86
CA SER A 3 33.76 -40.04 72.10
C SER A 3 32.60 -39.02 72.27
N GLY A 4 31.29 -39.31 72.30
CA GLY A 4 30.46 -40.54 72.24
C GLY A 4 28.98 -40.15 71.93
N GLN A 5 28.09 -41.06 71.51
CA GLN A 5 27.08 -41.78 72.34
C GLN A 5 25.93 -40.91 72.93
N LEU A 6 24.64 -41.30 73.01
CA LEU A 6 23.73 -42.34 72.43
C LEU A 6 22.26 -41.96 72.87
N SER A 7 21.09 -42.60 72.61
CA SER A 7 20.67 -43.83 71.90
C SER A 7 19.15 -43.86 71.55
N MET A 8 18.78 -44.38 70.36
CA MET A 8 17.65 -45.33 70.11
C MET A 8 16.17 -44.88 70.38
N MET A 9 15.07 -45.60 70.02
CA MET A 9 14.87 -46.98 69.50
C MET A 9 13.55 -47.20 68.68
N ARG A 10 13.64 -47.85 67.49
CA ARG A 10 12.89 -49.02 66.90
C ARG A 10 11.33 -49.11 66.98
N ARG A 11 10.55 -49.88 66.17
CA ARG A 11 10.64 -50.96 65.09
C ARG A 11 9.31 -50.87 64.24
N GLY A 12 8.90 -51.63 63.20
CA GLY A 12 9.29 -52.81 62.36
C GLY A 12 8.53 -52.70 60.99
N ALA A 13 8.43 -53.61 59.99
CA ALA A 13 8.62 -55.08 59.76
C ALA A 13 7.31 -55.94 59.78
N THR A 14 6.95 -56.84 58.83
CA THR A 14 7.50 -57.25 57.49
C THR A 14 6.56 -58.21 56.65
N THR A 15 6.65 -58.16 55.30
CA THR A 15 6.55 -59.26 54.26
C THR A 15 5.27 -60.07 53.86
N CYS A 16 5.17 -60.39 52.54
CA CYS A 16 4.39 -61.45 51.80
C CYS A 16 2.83 -61.39 51.79
N GLY A 17 2.05 -61.85 50.79
CA GLY A 17 2.22 -62.52 49.46
C GLY A 17 0.83 -62.64 48.73
N THR A 18 0.52 -63.35 47.62
CA THR A 18 1.29 -64.09 46.57
C THR A 18 0.37 -64.61 45.41
N SER A 19 0.75 -64.39 44.11
CA SER A 19 0.39 -65.10 42.84
C SER A 19 -1.07 -65.31 42.31
N LYS A 20 -1.31 -64.98 41.00
CA LYS A 20 -2.05 -65.82 40.00
C LYS A 20 -1.98 -65.37 38.51
N ILE A 21 -0.98 -65.92 37.79
CA ILE A 21 -0.87 -66.40 36.37
C ILE A 21 -1.86 -65.95 35.23
N PHE A 22 -1.29 -65.29 34.18
CA PHE A 22 -1.46 -65.40 32.69
C PHE A 22 -2.85 -65.29 31.97
N PRO A 23 -2.94 -65.07 30.62
CA PRO A 23 -1.89 -65.07 29.56
C PRO A 23 -1.80 -63.81 28.64
N LEU A 24 -0.91 -63.87 27.63
CA LEU A 24 -0.61 -62.83 26.62
C LEU A 24 -1.52 -62.87 25.37
N VAL A 25 -1.64 -61.71 24.69
CA VAL A 25 -1.53 -61.43 23.22
C VAL A 25 -1.92 -59.94 23.04
N GLY A 26 -1.33 -59.10 22.18
CA GLY A 26 -0.21 -59.24 21.22
C GLY A 26 0.18 -57.84 20.67
N MET A 27 1.15 -57.76 19.75
CA MET A 27 1.63 -56.47 19.20
C MET A 27 0.64 -55.81 18.23
N GLY A 28 0.56 -54.47 18.23
CA GLY A 28 -0.18 -53.71 17.23
C GLY A 28 0.11 -52.21 17.27
N MET A 29 0.97 -51.72 16.37
CA MET A 29 1.02 -50.27 16.06
C MET A 29 -0.26 -49.87 15.34
N LEU A 30 -0.96 -48.84 15.83
CA LEU A 30 -2.07 -48.23 15.10
C LEU A 30 -1.73 -46.79 14.69
N PHE A 31 -1.38 -46.61 13.41
CA PHE A 31 -1.29 -45.29 12.79
C PHE A 31 -2.68 -44.66 12.75
N LEU A 32 -2.87 -43.54 13.44
CA LEU A 32 -4.10 -42.75 13.39
C LEU A 32 -4.15 -41.92 12.09
N MET A 33 -4.44 -42.59 10.98
CA MET A 33 -4.79 -41.94 9.72
C MET A 33 -6.13 -41.21 9.86
N ILE A 34 -6.08 -39.92 10.16
CA ILE A 34 -7.27 -39.06 10.10
C ILE A 34 -7.65 -38.89 8.62
N TYR A 35 -8.74 -39.57 8.22
CA TYR A 35 -9.30 -39.47 6.87
C TYR A 35 -9.70 -38.04 6.54
N SER A 36 -8.97 -37.40 5.63
CA SER A 36 -9.34 -36.11 5.06
C SER A 36 -10.48 -36.29 4.07
N GLN A 37 -11.73 -36.12 4.51
CA GLN A 37 -12.86 -36.06 3.58
C GLN A 37 -12.77 -34.77 2.73
N PRO A 38 -12.93 -34.86 1.39
CA PRO A 38 -12.89 -33.69 0.54
C PRO A 38 -14.15 -32.84 0.73
N LEU A 39 -14.00 -31.64 1.28
CA LEU A 39 -15.07 -30.64 1.33
C LEU A 39 -15.45 -30.24 -0.11
N VAL A 40 -16.57 -30.78 -0.58
CA VAL A 40 -17.15 -30.47 -1.90
C VAL A 40 -17.45 -28.97 -1.97
N LYS A 41 -16.60 -28.25 -2.70
CA LYS A 41 -16.74 -26.81 -2.95
C LYS A 41 -18.00 -26.55 -3.77
N LYS A 42 -19.09 -26.14 -3.12
CA LYS A 42 -20.23 -25.55 -3.83
C LYS A 42 -19.74 -24.26 -4.53
N PRO A 43 -19.94 -24.10 -5.85
CA PRO A 43 -19.48 -22.93 -6.56
C PRO A 43 -20.19 -21.67 -6.06
N ILE A 44 -19.45 -20.57 -5.93
CA ILE A 44 -20.03 -19.24 -5.69
C ILE A 44 -20.67 -18.78 -7.01
N PRO A 45 -21.93 -18.34 -7.03
CA PRO A 45 -22.61 -17.94 -8.26
C PRO A 45 -21.93 -16.73 -8.90
N VAL A 46 -21.56 -16.86 -10.17
CA VAL A 46 -20.99 -15.78 -10.99
C VAL A 46 -22.10 -14.79 -11.36
N TYR A 47 -22.07 -13.61 -10.73
CA TYR A 47 -22.99 -12.50 -11.03
C TYR A 47 -22.32 -11.41 -11.87
N ALA A 48 -21.78 -11.80 -13.02
CA ALA A 48 -21.04 -10.93 -13.94
C ALA A 48 -21.84 -10.61 -15.23
N GLU A 49 -23.03 -10.02 -15.10
CA GLU A 49 -23.88 -9.70 -16.27
C GLU A 49 -24.75 -8.45 -16.10
N ARG A 50 -25.45 -8.30 -14.96
CA ARG A 50 -26.41 -7.20 -14.70
C ARG A 50 -25.80 -5.79 -14.54
N GLY A 51 -24.53 -5.60 -14.92
CA GLY A 51 -23.84 -4.30 -14.93
C GLY A 51 -23.86 -3.59 -16.28
N ILE A 52 -24.13 -4.29 -17.39
CA ILE A 52 -23.82 -3.80 -18.74
C ILE A 52 -24.98 -3.00 -19.37
N GLU A 53 -26.24 -3.36 -19.09
CA GLU A 53 -27.40 -2.70 -19.71
C GLU A 53 -27.64 -1.27 -19.21
N ALA A 54 -27.34 -0.99 -17.94
CA ALA A 54 -27.52 0.34 -17.34
C ALA A 54 -26.68 1.44 -18.00
N SER A 55 -25.60 1.07 -18.72
CA SER A 55 -24.75 2.03 -19.44
C SER A 55 -25.27 2.37 -20.85
N LYS A 56 -26.07 1.48 -21.47
CA LYS A 56 -26.58 1.69 -22.85
C LYS A 56 -27.64 2.79 -22.94
N HIS A 57 -28.45 2.99 -21.89
CA HIS A 57 -29.57 3.94 -21.90
C HIS A 57 -29.20 5.43 -21.79
N ILE A 58 -27.92 5.79 -21.71
CA ILE A 58 -27.47 7.20 -21.61
C ILE A 58 -27.04 7.79 -22.98
N LYS A 59 -26.89 6.97 -24.03
CA LYS A 59 -26.59 7.41 -25.40
C LYS A 59 -27.77 7.23 -26.37
N LEU A 60 -28.82 8.05 -26.22
CA LEU A 60 -29.92 8.08 -27.21
C LEU A 60 -30.74 9.39 -27.21
N GLN A 61 -30.07 10.56 -27.31
CA GLN A 61 -30.72 11.83 -27.68
C GLN A 61 -29.72 12.91 -28.14
N SER A 62 -29.27 12.86 -29.40
CA SER A 62 -28.70 14.03 -30.11
C SER A 62 -28.65 13.83 -31.64
N HIS A 63 -29.68 14.33 -32.31
CA HIS A 63 -29.77 14.77 -33.72
C HIS A 63 -29.40 13.83 -34.88
N ARG A 64 -30.28 13.84 -35.89
CA ARG A 64 -30.15 13.22 -37.22
C ARG A 64 -30.41 14.31 -38.26
N ALA A 65 -29.41 14.61 -39.08
CA ALA A 65 -29.45 15.37 -40.34
C ALA A 65 -28.12 15.03 -41.04
N GLU A 66 -28.12 14.12 -42.01
CA GLU A 66 -28.32 14.35 -43.46
C GLU A 66 -26.99 14.62 -44.19
N GLU A 67 -26.82 13.96 -45.33
CA GLU A 67 -25.58 13.90 -46.12
C GLU A 67 -25.69 14.76 -47.38
N GLN A 68 -24.58 15.35 -47.86
CA GLN A 68 -24.15 15.16 -49.26
C GLN A 68 -22.77 15.75 -49.63
N SER A 69 -22.17 15.13 -50.65
CA SER A 69 -21.18 15.65 -51.63
C SER A 69 -19.91 16.40 -51.17
N THR A 70 -18.85 15.61 -50.94
CA THR A 70 -17.56 15.68 -51.67
C THR A 70 -17.09 16.99 -52.36
N VAL A 71 -15.97 17.56 -51.87
CA VAL A 71 -14.84 18.07 -52.70
C VAL A 71 -13.53 17.78 -51.94
N SER A 72 -12.43 17.49 -52.65
CA SER A 72 -11.08 17.30 -52.08
C SER A 72 -10.11 18.38 -52.59
N PRO A 73 -9.21 18.87 -51.73
CA PRO A 73 -7.87 19.23 -52.19
C PRO A 73 -6.73 18.73 -51.29
N ARG A 74 -5.71 18.14 -51.94
CA ARG A 74 -4.29 18.00 -51.55
C ARG A 74 -3.93 17.95 -50.06
N GLN A 75 -3.44 16.79 -49.61
CA GLN A 75 -2.68 16.70 -48.36
C GLN A 75 -1.34 17.44 -48.47
N VAL A 76 -1.09 18.36 -47.55
CA VAL A 76 0.27 18.78 -47.18
C VAL A 76 0.67 17.89 -46.01
N GLN A 77 1.66 17.02 -46.23
CA GLN A 77 2.03 15.98 -45.27
C GLN A 77 3.07 16.51 -44.26
N GLU A 78 2.66 17.40 -43.37
CA GLU A 78 3.52 17.87 -42.28
C GLU A 78 3.78 16.74 -41.27
N ASN A 79 5.06 16.41 -41.09
CA ASN A 79 5.51 15.31 -40.24
C ASN A 79 5.49 15.75 -38.75
N VAL A 80 4.30 15.80 -38.15
CA VAL A 80 4.15 16.01 -36.70
C VAL A 80 4.74 14.81 -35.95
N SER A 81 5.85 15.04 -35.26
CA SER A 81 6.65 13.98 -34.62
C SER A 81 5.96 13.36 -33.40
N GLY A 82 5.16 12.31 -33.64
CA GLY A 82 4.74 11.34 -32.64
C GLY A 82 3.62 11.79 -31.69
N SER A 83 2.37 11.52 -32.06
CA SER A 83 1.24 11.61 -31.12
C SER A 83 1.34 10.51 -30.06
N CYS A 84 1.73 10.85 -28.83
CA CYS A 84 1.76 9.87 -27.74
C CYS A 84 0.35 9.58 -27.19
N VAL A 85 0.01 8.30 -27.10
CA VAL A 85 -1.27 7.83 -26.57
C VAL A 85 -1.20 7.71 -25.03
N PRO A 86 -2.17 8.25 -24.27
CA PRO A 86 -2.23 8.09 -22.82
C PRO A 86 -2.22 6.61 -22.41
N ARG A 87 -1.37 6.26 -21.44
CA ARG A 87 -1.26 4.89 -20.93
C ARG A 87 -2.42 4.56 -19.99
N GLU A 88 -3.21 3.56 -20.35
CA GLU A 88 -4.40 3.14 -19.59
C GLU A 88 -4.18 1.91 -18.70
N THR A 89 -3.03 1.23 -18.79
CA THR A 89 -2.63 0.20 -17.82
C THR A 89 -1.45 0.65 -16.95
N PHE A 90 -1.45 0.29 -15.66
CA PHE A 90 -0.32 0.51 -14.74
C PHE A 90 -0.41 -0.32 -13.44
N VAL A 91 0.74 -0.60 -12.81
CA VAL A 91 0.81 -1.11 -11.44
C VAL A 91 1.48 -0.08 -10.54
N PHE A 92 0.81 0.33 -9.46
CA PHE A 92 1.42 1.11 -8.39
C PHE A 92 1.63 0.28 -7.11
N THR A 93 2.88 -0.07 -6.82
CA THR A 93 3.28 -0.68 -5.54
C THR A 93 3.32 0.40 -4.47
N LYS A 94 2.42 0.29 -3.49
CA LYS A 94 2.18 1.34 -2.51
C LYS A 94 3.04 1.18 -1.25
N GLY A 95 4.20 1.82 -1.23
CA GLY A 95 5.04 1.92 -0.03
C GLY A 95 4.33 2.58 1.17
N HIS A 96 4.56 2.06 2.38
CA HIS A 96 4.09 2.62 3.63
C HIS A 96 4.92 3.86 4.00
N LYS A 97 4.24 4.91 4.50
CA LYS A 97 4.85 6.16 5.03
C LYS A 97 5.63 7.04 4.05
N THR A 98 5.85 6.60 2.81
CA THR A 98 6.51 7.31 1.70
C THR A 98 5.65 8.38 1.02
N GLY A 99 4.60 8.89 1.68
CA GLY A 99 3.66 9.85 1.09
C GLY A 99 2.68 9.25 0.06
N SER A 100 2.81 7.97 -0.27
CA SER A 100 2.02 7.23 -1.27
C SER A 100 0.50 7.36 -1.24
N THR A 101 -0.12 7.86 -0.16
CA THR A 101 -1.58 8.13 -0.12
C THR A 101 -1.96 9.36 -0.96
N THR A 102 -1.01 10.26 -1.22
CA THR A 102 -1.15 11.30 -2.24
C THR A 102 -1.21 10.67 -3.62
N MET A 103 -0.22 9.87 -4.00
CA MET A 103 -0.18 9.23 -5.33
C MET A 103 -1.35 8.27 -5.58
N VAL A 104 -1.81 7.51 -4.58
CA VAL A 104 -3.05 6.71 -4.74
C VAL A 104 -4.25 7.59 -5.07
N ASN A 105 -4.37 8.80 -4.53
CA ASN A 105 -5.48 9.68 -4.89
C ASN A 105 -5.39 10.11 -6.37
N THR A 106 -4.18 10.41 -6.85
CA THR A 106 -3.88 10.68 -8.27
C THR A 106 -4.25 9.48 -9.16
N PHE A 107 -3.76 8.29 -8.86
CA PHE A 107 -4.06 7.06 -9.61
C PHE A 107 -5.55 6.70 -9.57
N GLN A 108 -6.20 6.82 -8.41
CA GLN A 108 -7.63 6.56 -8.26
C GLN A 108 -8.48 7.54 -9.10
N ARG A 109 -8.09 8.82 -9.14
CA ARG A 109 -8.72 9.83 -10.02
C ARG A 109 -8.61 9.42 -11.48
N TYR A 110 -7.43 9.07 -11.96
CA TYR A 110 -7.23 8.63 -13.34
C TYR A 110 -8.11 7.43 -13.69
N THR A 111 -8.09 6.37 -12.87
CA THR A 111 -8.93 5.17 -13.08
C THR A 111 -10.44 5.46 -13.07
N ILE A 112 -10.90 6.47 -12.33
CA ILE A 112 -12.31 6.89 -12.31
C ILE A 112 -12.66 7.70 -13.56
N TYR A 113 -11.79 8.59 -14.02
CA TYR A 113 -12.04 9.40 -15.22
C TYR A 113 -11.93 8.59 -16.52
N HIS A 114 -11.11 7.54 -16.55
CA HIS A 114 -10.90 6.65 -17.70
C HIS A 114 -11.67 5.32 -17.62
N ASN A 115 -12.53 5.12 -16.61
CA ASN A 115 -13.31 3.89 -16.39
C ASN A 115 -12.48 2.59 -16.32
N LEU A 116 -11.26 2.68 -15.78
CA LEU A 116 -10.30 1.57 -15.79
C LEU A 116 -10.67 0.46 -14.79
N THR A 117 -10.41 -0.78 -15.19
CA THR A 117 -10.69 -1.99 -14.42
C THR A 117 -9.63 -2.19 -13.33
N VAL A 118 -9.93 -1.74 -12.11
CA VAL A 118 -9.01 -1.84 -10.96
C VAL A 118 -9.01 -3.25 -10.36
N LEU A 119 -7.84 -3.78 -10.03
CA LEU A 119 -7.65 -4.98 -9.20
C LEU A 119 -8.08 -4.69 -7.75
N MET A 120 -9.38 -4.87 -7.49
CA MET A 120 -10.00 -4.54 -6.21
C MET A 120 -9.93 -5.70 -5.21
N PRO A 121 -9.65 -5.44 -3.92
CA PRO A 121 -9.95 -6.41 -2.87
C PRO A 121 -11.47 -6.67 -2.75
N VAL A 122 -11.83 -7.90 -2.32
CA VAL A 122 -13.19 -8.25 -1.88
C VAL A 122 -13.58 -7.37 -0.70
N GLY A 123 -12.68 -7.33 0.30
CA GLY A 123 -12.84 -6.51 1.49
C GLY A 123 -12.43 -5.05 1.30
N ARG A 124 -12.79 -4.23 2.29
CA ARG A 124 -12.31 -2.85 2.41
C ARG A 124 -10.90 -2.84 2.99
N GLY A 125 -9.88 -2.45 2.22
CA GLY A 125 -8.55 -2.21 2.77
C GLY A 125 -7.41 -2.22 1.74
N PRO A 126 -6.23 -2.80 2.07
CA PRO A 126 -5.22 -3.16 1.08
C PRO A 126 -5.74 -4.28 0.17
N LEU A 127 -5.03 -4.58 -0.93
CA LEU A 127 -5.24 -5.83 -1.68
C LEU A 127 -4.72 -7.00 -0.84
N SER A 128 -3.46 -6.89 -0.40
CA SER A 128 -2.83 -7.81 0.54
C SER A 128 -1.63 -7.14 1.20
N TRP A 129 -1.32 -7.49 2.45
CA TRP A 129 -0.09 -7.10 3.14
C TRP A 129 0.03 -7.88 4.46
N PRO A 130 1.18 -8.46 4.85
CA PRO A 130 2.53 -8.36 4.26
C PRO A 130 2.94 -9.44 3.22
N PHE A 131 1.99 -10.04 2.51
CA PHE A 131 2.19 -11.22 1.63
C PHE A 131 1.24 -11.11 0.41
N PRO A 132 1.35 -11.95 -0.64
CA PRO A 132 0.40 -11.97 -1.77
C PRO A 132 -1.04 -12.33 -1.31
N PRO A 133 -2.11 -11.86 -1.99
CA PRO A 133 -3.48 -12.18 -1.56
C PRO A 133 -3.76 -13.68 -1.69
N ARG A 134 -4.61 -14.22 -0.81
CA ARG A 134 -5.33 -15.47 -1.11
C ARG A 134 -6.27 -15.23 -2.29
N GLU A 135 -6.59 -16.28 -3.04
CA GLU A 135 -7.53 -16.19 -4.16
C GLU A 135 -8.89 -15.63 -3.73
N ASP A 136 -9.40 -15.97 -2.53
CA ASP A 136 -10.67 -15.46 -2.01
C ASP A 136 -10.62 -14.02 -1.43
N GLU A 137 -9.51 -13.28 -1.59
CA GLU A 137 -9.34 -11.92 -1.05
C GLU A 137 -9.49 -10.79 -2.07
N TYR A 138 -9.50 -11.10 -3.38
CA TYR A 138 -9.65 -10.11 -4.46
C TYR A 138 -10.78 -10.45 -5.44
N VAL A 139 -11.23 -9.44 -6.19
CA VAL A 139 -12.34 -9.57 -7.14
C VAL A 139 -11.80 -10.14 -8.45
N HIS A 140 -12.00 -11.44 -8.64
CA HIS A 140 -11.70 -12.17 -9.87
C HIS A 140 -12.41 -11.60 -11.10
N LEU A 141 -11.79 -11.76 -12.27
CA LEU A 141 -12.34 -11.39 -13.57
C LEU A 141 -12.14 -12.51 -14.61
N PRO A 142 -13.03 -12.66 -15.61
CA PRO A 142 -12.81 -13.56 -16.74
C PRO A 142 -11.44 -13.31 -17.40
N GLY A 143 -10.60 -14.33 -17.46
CA GLY A 143 -9.24 -14.22 -18.01
C GLY A 143 -8.22 -13.49 -17.12
N GLU A 144 -8.59 -13.07 -15.91
CA GLU A 144 -7.69 -12.47 -14.90
C GLU A 144 -6.87 -11.28 -15.42
N ARG A 145 -7.49 -10.39 -16.20
CA ARG A 145 -6.85 -9.15 -16.70
C ARG A 145 -7.43 -7.91 -16.05
N TYR A 146 -6.54 -7.02 -15.61
CA TYR A 146 -6.86 -5.77 -14.95
C TYR A 146 -6.06 -4.64 -15.59
N ASP A 147 -6.58 -3.43 -15.52
CA ASP A 147 -5.93 -2.23 -16.06
C ASP A 147 -5.04 -1.58 -14.99
N ALA A 148 -5.51 -1.50 -13.74
CA ALA A 148 -4.80 -0.81 -12.67
C ALA A 148 -4.68 -1.60 -11.35
N GLN A 149 -3.50 -1.53 -10.72
CA GLN A 149 -3.29 -1.87 -9.30
C GLN A 149 -2.86 -0.62 -8.52
N LEU A 150 -3.50 -0.33 -7.37
CA LEU A 150 -3.17 0.86 -6.56
C LEU A 150 -3.38 0.72 -5.04
N HIS A 151 -3.91 -0.40 -4.54
CA HIS A 151 -4.01 -0.68 -3.09
C HIS A 151 -2.65 -1.16 -2.54
N HIS A 152 -2.48 -1.23 -1.21
CA HIS A 152 -1.23 -1.85 -0.70
C HIS A 152 -1.19 -3.33 -1.11
N PHE A 153 0.00 -3.73 -1.53
CA PHE A 153 0.40 -5.03 -2.03
C PHE A 153 1.92 -5.09 -1.83
N VAL A 154 2.46 -6.19 -1.33
CA VAL A 154 3.92 -6.40 -1.29
C VAL A 154 4.36 -6.88 -2.67
N TYR A 155 5.32 -6.18 -3.29
CA TYR A 155 5.68 -6.42 -4.68
C TYR A 155 6.06 -7.88 -4.98
N ASN A 156 5.48 -8.42 -6.05
CA ASN A 156 5.79 -9.74 -6.57
C ASN A 156 5.55 -9.74 -8.10
N LYS A 157 6.62 -9.63 -8.89
CA LYS A 157 6.53 -9.56 -10.35
C LYS A 157 5.96 -10.82 -10.99
N GLN A 158 6.23 -12.00 -10.40
CA GLN A 158 5.75 -13.28 -10.93
C GLN A 158 4.24 -13.44 -10.75
N TRP A 159 3.67 -12.91 -9.68
CA TRP A 159 2.23 -12.86 -9.46
C TRP A 159 1.57 -11.80 -10.36
N LEU A 160 2.12 -10.57 -10.39
CA LEU A 160 1.55 -9.47 -11.17
C LEU A 160 1.60 -9.70 -12.70
N ARG A 161 2.63 -10.35 -13.24
CA ARG A 161 2.68 -10.77 -14.66
C ARG A 161 1.57 -11.74 -15.08
N LYS A 162 0.85 -12.36 -14.13
CA LYS A 162 -0.34 -13.18 -14.40
C LYS A 162 -1.64 -12.37 -14.44
N LYS A 163 -1.61 -11.10 -14.01
CA LYS A 163 -2.78 -10.22 -13.83
C LYS A 163 -2.81 -9.01 -14.78
N PHE A 164 -1.65 -8.63 -15.32
CA PHE A 164 -1.47 -7.44 -16.17
C PHE A 164 -0.79 -7.80 -17.51
N PRO A 165 -1.00 -7.02 -18.57
CA PRO A 165 -0.22 -7.12 -19.81
C PRO A 165 1.31 -7.10 -19.60
N PRO A 166 2.10 -7.72 -20.49
CA PRO A 166 3.56 -7.79 -20.35
C PRO A 166 4.27 -6.42 -20.34
N ASP A 167 3.71 -5.43 -21.04
CA ASP A 167 4.27 -4.09 -21.20
C ASP A 167 3.74 -3.07 -20.16
N THR A 168 2.86 -3.50 -19.25
CA THR A 168 2.27 -2.62 -18.23
C THR A 168 3.37 -1.95 -17.40
N PRO A 169 3.39 -0.60 -17.28
CA PRO A 169 4.38 0.12 -16.50
C PRO A 169 4.17 -0.03 -15.00
N TYR A 170 5.26 -0.27 -14.27
CA TYR A 170 5.28 -0.43 -12.81
C TYR A 170 5.84 0.82 -12.14
N PHE A 171 5.18 1.25 -11.06
CA PHE A 171 5.47 2.47 -10.30
C PHE A 171 5.52 2.19 -8.80
N SER A 172 6.35 2.95 -8.08
CA SER A 172 6.36 3.00 -6.61
C SER A 172 6.68 4.42 -6.15
N ILE A 173 6.64 4.69 -4.85
CA ILE A 173 7.18 5.92 -4.26
C ILE A 173 7.93 5.58 -2.97
N ILE A 174 9.17 6.04 -2.89
CA ILE A 174 10.05 5.90 -1.73
C ILE A 174 10.35 7.28 -1.11
N ARG A 175 11.19 7.31 -0.09
CA ARG A 175 11.41 8.47 0.77
C ARG A 175 12.78 8.40 1.43
N GLN A 176 13.40 9.52 1.76
CA GLN A 176 14.68 9.54 2.47
C GLN A 176 14.60 8.67 3.76
N PRO A 177 15.45 7.62 3.94
CA PRO A 177 15.19 6.57 4.93
C PRO A 177 15.11 7.02 6.39
N PHE A 178 15.88 8.02 6.80
CA PHE A 178 15.81 8.53 8.17
C PHE A 178 14.54 9.38 8.41
N SER A 179 14.15 10.17 7.41
CA SER A 179 12.90 10.93 7.37
C SER A 179 11.68 9.99 7.31
N HIS A 180 11.85 8.79 6.73
CA HIS A 180 10.89 7.68 6.72
C HIS A 180 10.79 6.96 8.07
N LEU A 181 11.92 6.58 8.69
CA LEU A 181 11.97 5.98 10.05
C LEU A 181 11.15 6.82 11.04
N LYS A 182 11.36 8.13 11.11
CA LYS A 182 10.58 9.03 11.98
C LYS A 182 9.07 8.83 11.85
N SER A 183 8.59 8.65 10.62
CA SER A 183 7.18 8.44 10.27
C SER A 183 6.68 7.03 10.60
N GLN A 184 7.51 6.00 10.34
CA GLN A 184 7.30 4.59 10.72
C GLN A 184 7.18 4.43 12.25
N PHE A 185 8.23 4.85 12.96
CA PHE A 185 8.46 4.72 14.40
C PHE A 185 7.30 5.32 15.22
N ASN A 186 6.81 6.49 14.81
CA ASN A 186 5.59 7.09 15.37
C ASN A 186 4.31 6.33 14.99
N TYR A 187 4.11 6.07 13.69
CA TYR A 187 2.83 5.53 13.20
C TYR A 187 2.51 4.12 13.73
N TYR A 188 3.52 3.24 13.82
CA TYR A 188 3.38 1.90 14.37
C TYR A 188 3.61 1.83 15.89
N ARG A 189 3.89 2.98 16.53
CA ARG A 189 4.21 3.11 17.97
C ARG A 189 5.37 2.22 18.41
N LEU A 190 6.43 2.16 17.61
CA LEU A 190 7.57 1.30 17.88
C LEU A 190 8.21 1.52 19.27
N PRO A 191 8.27 2.73 19.88
CA PRO A 191 8.76 2.90 21.25
C PRO A 191 8.13 1.94 22.29
N GLY A 192 6.82 1.71 22.22
CA GLY A 192 6.10 0.79 23.12
C GLY A 192 6.08 -0.67 22.64
N LEU A 193 6.78 -0.99 21.54
CA LEU A 193 7.14 -2.36 21.16
C LEU A 193 8.56 -2.68 21.67
N LEU A 194 9.49 -1.74 21.50
CA LEU A 194 10.88 -1.89 21.94
C LEU A 194 11.06 -1.77 23.47
N GLY A 195 10.07 -1.19 24.17
CA GLY A 195 10.08 -0.97 25.63
C GLY A 195 10.88 0.28 26.04
N ILE A 196 10.80 1.34 25.24
CA ILE A 196 11.51 2.61 25.43
C ILE A 196 10.58 3.83 25.37
N ASP A 197 9.26 3.62 25.41
CA ASP A 197 8.22 4.65 25.46
C ASP A 197 8.36 5.63 26.63
N LYS A 198 8.97 5.19 27.74
CA LYS A 198 9.32 6.03 28.90
C LYS A 198 10.55 6.94 28.68
N SER A 199 11.26 6.82 27.55
CA SER A 199 12.40 7.70 27.25
C SER A 199 11.92 9.11 26.87
N PRO A 200 12.56 10.19 27.37
CA PRO A 200 12.31 11.56 26.91
C PRO A 200 12.44 11.74 25.39
N ASN A 201 13.27 10.93 24.74
CA ASN A 201 13.33 10.85 23.29
C ASN A 201 13.61 9.38 22.87
N PRO A 202 12.56 8.58 22.57
CA PRO A 202 12.73 7.17 22.26
C PRO A 202 13.46 6.93 20.93
N LEU A 203 13.36 7.88 19.98
CA LEU A 203 14.10 7.80 18.73
C LEU A 203 15.60 7.95 18.99
N LYS A 204 16.01 8.94 19.81
CA LYS A 204 17.41 9.07 20.23
C LYS A 204 17.90 7.83 20.98
N THR A 205 17.09 7.25 21.85
CA THR A 205 17.43 6.02 22.57
C THR A 205 17.69 4.85 21.62
N PHE A 206 16.83 4.63 20.62
CA PHE A 206 17.02 3.61 19.58
C PHE A 206 18.28 3.85 18.74
N LEU A 207 18.52 5.09 18.29
CA LEU A 207 19.64 5.43 17.41
C LEU A 207 21.03 5.30 18.06
N LYS A 208 21.12 5.18 19.40
CA LYS A 208 22.39 4.89 20.09
C LYS A 208 22.94 3.51 19.70
N ASP A 209 22.05 2.53 19.57
CA ASP A 209 22.35 1.13 19.27
C ASP A 209 21.06 0.43 18.82
N PRO A 210 20.80 0.33 17.50
CA PRO A 210 19.61 -0.34 16.98
C PRO A 210 19.57 -1.86 17.22
N TRP A 211 20.72 -2.55 17.18
CA TRP A 211 20.79 -4.02 17.29
C TRP A 211 20.33 -4.53 18.64
N ARG A 212 20.55 -3.76 19.72
CA ARG A 212 19.96 -4.02 21.04
C ARG A 212 18.43 -4.20 21.04
N TYR A 213 17.75 -3.77 19.98
CA TYR A 213 16.30 -3.84 19.84
C TYR A 213 15.81 -4.87 18.81
N GLN A 214 16.70 -5.56 18.09
CA GLN A 214 16.34 -6.47 16.98
C GLN A 214 15.25 -7.49 17.34
N ASN A 215 15.47 -8.28 18.40
CA ASN A 215 14.53 -9.31 18.89
C ASN A 215 13.20 -8.74 19.46
N LYS A 216 12.98 -7.41 19.36
CA LYS A 216 11.74 -6.72 19.70
C LYS A 216 11.16 -5.93 18.53
N SER A 217 11.98 -5.49 17.57
CA SER A 217 11.55 -4.75 16.39
C SER A 217 11.03 -5.69 15.30
N GLU A 218 11.65 -6.87 15.19
CA GLU A 218 11.19 -7.99 14.37
C GLU A 218 9.91 -8.61 14.96
N VAL A 219 8.90 -8.76 14.10
CA VAL A 219 7.58 -9.28 14.45
C VAL A 219 7.19 -10.36 13.46
N PHE A 220 7.06 -11.59 13.96
CA PHE A 220 6.51 -12.71 13.20
C PHE A 220 4.97 -12.69 13.20
N PHE A 221 4.37 -12.99 12.04
CA PHE A 221 2.93 -13.15 11.84
C PHE A 221 2.62 -14.60 11.47
N PRO A 222 2.31 -15.48 12.45
CA PRO A 222 2.16 -16.92 12.22
C PRO A 222 1.09 -17.29 11.19
N HIS A 223 0.02 -16.48 11.11
CA HIS A 223 -1.10 -16.72 10.21
C HIS A 223 -0.73 -16.63 8.71
N VAL A 224 0.45 -16.09 8.37
CA VAL A 224 0.97 -15.91 7.00
C VAL A 224 2.45 -16.31 6.85
N ASN A 225 3.08 -16.81 7.90
CA ASN A 225 4.51 -17.19 7.94
C ASN A 225 5.48 -16.07 7.47
N VAL A 226 5.28 -14.83 7.93
CA VAL A 226 6.10 -13.66 7.55
C VAL A 226 6.63 -12.93 8.79
N THR A 227 7.93 -12.63 8.80
CA THR A 227 8.55 -11.67 9.71
C THR A 227 8.57 -10.28 9.08
N TRP A 228 8.31 -9.25 9.87
CA TRP A 228 8.38 -7.83 9.49
C TRP A 228 9.05 -7.00 10.57
N ASP A 229 9.82 -5.98 10.19
CA ASP A 229 10.37 -4.97 11.10
C ASP A 229 10.05 -3.55 10.58
N GLY A 230 9.33 -2.77 11.37
CA GLY A 230 8.98 -1.38 11.01
C GLY A 230 10.10 -0.36 11.18
N SER A 231 11.26 -0.78 11.66
CA SER A 231 12.47 0.01 11.85
C SER A 231 13.61 -0.42 10.92
N ARG A 232 13.51 -1.56 10.24
CA ARG A 232 14.59 -2.17 9.46
C ARG A 232 14.17 -2.52 8.03
N ASN A 233 14.74 -1.82 7.05
CA ASN A 233 14.44 -1.94 5.62
C ASN A 233 12.93 -1.93 5.21
N PRO A 234 12.05 -1.12 5.85
CA PRO A 234 10.61 -1.19 5.62
C PRO A 234 10.14 -0.74 4.23
N MET A 235 10.90 0.07 3.46
CA MET A 235 10.53 0.41 2.08
C MET A 235 10.85 -0.72 1.11
N SER A 236 12.04 -1.32 1.28
CA SER A 236 12.47 -2.51 0.53
C SER A 236 11.51 -3.68 0.78
N PHE A 237 10.99 -3.81 2.00
CA PHE A 237 9.97 -4.78 2.36
C PHE A 237 8.66 -4.61 1.57
N ASP A 238 8.14 -3.39 1.44
CA ASP A 238 6.96 -3.14 0.59
C ASP A 238 7.26 -3.43 -0.91
N LEU A 239 8.51 -3.29 -1.31
CA LEU A 239 9.03 -3.67 -2.64
C LEU A 239 9.49 -5.13 -2.74
N GLY A 240 9.11 -6.01 -1.80
CA GLY A 240 9.29 -7.46 -1.91
C GLY A 240 10.56 -8.04 -1.28
N TRP A 241 11.42 -7.22 -0.67
CA TRP A 241 12.61 -7.69 0.03
C TRP A 241 12.25 -8.33 1.40
N PRO A 242 12.56 -9.62 1.65
CA PRO A 242 12.13 -10.29 2.88
C PRO A 242 12.94 -9.81 4.09
N ALA A 243 12.27 -9.48 5.20
CA ALA A 243 12.91 -8.95 6.41
C ALA A 243 14.00 -9.90 6.99
N VAL A 244 13.86 -11.21 6.80
CA VAL A 244 14.87 -12.21 7.21
C VAL A 244 16.18 -12.14 6.42
N LYS A 245 16.25 -11.35 5.34
CA LYS A 245 17.48 -11.02 4.60
C LYS A 245 17.90 -9.56 4.79
N ALA A 246 17.60 -8.95 5.96
CA ALA A 246 17.94 -7.56 6.24
C ALA A 246 19.46 -7.26 6.28
N ASP A 247 20.30 -8.29 6.47
CA ASP A 247 21.77 -8.23 6.48
C ASP A 247 22.42 -8.70 5.16
N SER A 248 21.65 -9.21 4.19
CA SER A 248 22.18 -9.81 2.94
C SER A 248 22.42 -8.74 1.86
N GLU A 249 23.34 -7.81 2.09
CA GLU A 249 23.53 -6.61 1.25
C GLU A 249 23.89 -6.90 -0.22
N GLU A 250 24.65 -7.96 -0.52
CA GLU A 250 25.03 -8.35 -1.89
C GLU A 250 23.82 -8.85 -2.69
N GLU A 251 23.02 -9.73 -2.10
CA GLU A 251 21.76 -10.18 -2.72
C GLU A 251 20.77 -9.01 -2.88
N ALA A 252 20.71 -8.13 -1.87
CA ALA A 252 19.83 -6.96 -1.90
C ALA A 252 20.23 -5.99 -3.02
N ARG A 253 21.53 -5.83 -3.27
CA ARG A 253 22.06 -5.03 -4.40
C ARG A 253 21.61 -5.58 -5.73
N ALA A 254 21.75 -6.89 -5.95
CA ALA A 254 21.28 -7.56 -7.16
C ALA A 254 19.75 -7.42 -7.34
N TYR A 255 18.99 -7.53 -6.25
CA TYR A 255 17.54 -7.31 -6.26
C TYR A 255 17.16 -5.87 -6.62
N ILE A 256 17.85 -4.86 -6.05
CA ILE A 256 17.62 -3.45 -6.38
C ILE A 256 17.93 -3.15 -7.85
N THR A 257 18.99 -3.74 -8.43
CA THR A 257 19.26 -3.66 -9.87
C THR A 257 18.13 -4.29 -10.71
N GLN A 258 17.54 -5.41 -10.27
CA GLN A 258 16.34 -5.96 -10.92
C GLN A 258 15.16 -4.98 -10.81
N LEU A 259 14.94 -4.34 -9.64
CA LEU A 259 13.87 -3.35 -9.47
C LEU A 259 14.00 -2.17 -10.43
N GLU A 260 15.21 -1.70 -10.75
CA GLU A 260 15.41 -0.64 -11.76
C GLU A 260 14.98 -1.05 -13.19
N THR A 261 15.11 -2.34 -13.51
CA THR A 261 14.62 -2.91 -14.78
C THR A 261 13.11 -3.12 -14.75
N ASP A 262 12.59 -3.51 -13.59
CA ASP A 262 11.19 -3.88 -13.40
C ASP A 262 10.23 -2.69 -13.26
N PHE A 263 10.71 -1.53 -12.79
CA PHE A 263 9.93 -0.32 -12.53
C PHE A 263 10.23 0.80 -13.56
N LYS A 264 9.18 1.31 -14.21
CA LYS A 264 9.28 2.42 -15.17
C LYS A 264 9.78 3.70 -14.49
N LEU A 265 9.25 3.98 -13.30
CA LEU A 265 9.65 5.08 -12.41
C LEU A 265 9.33 4.72 -10.94
N VAL A 266 10.31 4.93 -10.06
CA VAL A 266 10.07 5.03 -8.62
C VAL A 266 10.16 6.51 -8.25
N LEU A 267 9.05 7.06 -7.77
CA LEU A 267 8.97 8.47 -7.37
C LEU A 267 9.73 8.69 -6.05
N ILE A 268 10.30 9.87 -5.86
CA ILE A 268 10.98 10.28 -4.63
C ILE A 268 10.11 11.32 -3.91
N LEU A 269 9.71 11.05 -2.67
CA LEU A 269 8.84 11.99 -1.91
C LEU A 269 9.48 13.37 -1.72
N GLU A 270 10.80 13.43 -1.58
CA GLU A 270 11.57 14.67 -1.48
C GLU A 270 11.63 15.47 -2.80
N HIS A 271 11.27 14.87 -3.95
CA HIS A 271 11.23 15.47 -5.30
C HIS A 271 9.87 15.19 -5.98
N MET A 272 8.79 15.50 -5.26
CA MET A 272 7.43 15.07 -5.60
C MET A 272 6.86 15.74 -6.85
N ASP A 273 7.17 17.01 -7.09
CA ASP A 273 6.65 17.75 -8.23
C ASP A 273 7.36 17.34 -9.52
N GLU A 274 8.69 17.18 -9.44
CA GLU A 274 9.54 16.63 -10.48
C GLU A 274 9.11 15.18 -10.82
N SER A 275 8.88 14.36 -9.78
CA SER A 275 8.36 13.00 -9.95
C SER A 275 6.95 12.94 -10.59
N ALA A 276 6.09 13.93 -10.32
CA ALA A 276 4.74 14.01 -10.88
C ALA A 276 4.75 14.45 -12.36
N VAL A 277 5.62 15.40 -12.72
CA VAL A 277 5.83 15.82 -14.12
C VAL A 277 6.47 14.71 -14.94
N LEU A 278 7.48 14.00 -14.40
CA LEU A 278 8.06 12.84 -15.06
C LEU A 278 7.03 11.71 -15.24
N LEU A 279 6.21 11.41 -14.22
CA LEU A 279 5.10 10.47 -14.35
C LEU A 279 4.14 10.90 -15.49
N ARG A 280 3.84 12.19 -15.60
CA ARG A 280 2.98 12.74 -16.67
C ARG A 280 3.58 12.47 -18.06
N ARG A 281 4.86 12.81 -18.27
CA ARG A 281 5.57 12.59 -19.55
C ARG A 281 5.64 11.09 -19.88
N LEU A 282 6.07 10.25 -18.94
CA LEU A 282 6.26 8.80 -19.16
C LEU A 282 4.96 8.00 -19.37
N MET A 283 3.80 8.53 -18.94
CA MET A 283 2.48 7.93 -19.16
C MET A 283 1.65 8.66 -20.24
N CYS A 284 2.16 9.77 -20.79
CA CYS A 284 1.45 10.65 -21.72
C CYS A 284 0.07 11.09 -21.19
N TRP A 285 0.00 11.36 -19.88
CA TRP A 285 -1.19 11.88 -19.20
C TRP A 285 -1.29 13.41 -19.34
N LYS A 286 -2.46 13.98 -19.01
CA LYS A 286 -2.68 15.43 -18.97
C LYS A 286 -2.26 15.97 -17.60
N THR A 287 -1.93 17.25 -17.53
CA THR A 287 -1.57 17.93 -16.28
C THR A 287 -2.69 17.82 -15.22
N GLN A 288 -3.96 17.88 -15.65
CA GLN A 288 -5.12 17.65 -14.79
C GLN A 288 -5.18 16.28 -14.11
N ASP A 289 -4.46 15.27 -14.61
CA ASP A 289 -4.52 13.90 -14.10
C ASP A 289 -3.53 13.71 -12.95
N VAL A 290 -2.32 14.27 -13.09
CA VAL A 290 -1.20 14.15 -12.13
C VAL A 290 -1.24 15.13 -10.95
N VAL A 291 -1.95 16.26 -11.05
CA VAL A 291 -2.06 17.24 -9.94
C VAL A 291 -2.60 16.61 -8.65
N TYR A 292 -2.06 17.08 -7.52
CA TYR A 292 -2.26 16.46 -6.21
C TYR A 292 -2.42 17.51 -5.10
N TYR A 293 -3.35 17.26 -4.17
CA TYR A 293 -3.76 18.27 -3.21
C TYR A 293 -2.71 18.60 -2.12
N LEU A 294 -2.13 19.80 -2.18
CA LEU A 294 -0.94 20.21 -1.40
C LEU A 294 -1.14 20.27 0.13
N LYS A 295 -2.34 20.59 0.64
CA LYS A 295 -2.58 20.80 2.09
C LYS A 295 -2.52 19.45 2.82
N LYS A 296 -1.36 19.19 3.45
CA LYS A 296 -0.84 17.92 4.04
C LYS A 296 -1.74 17.26 5.11
N LYS A 297 -2.92 16.78 4.70
CA LYS A 297 -4.01 16.24 5.56
C LYS A 297 -3.67 14.99 6.39
N ASN A 298 -2.58 14.30 6.09
CA ASN A 298 -2.11 13.08 6.78
C ASN A 298 -0.77 13.26 7.52
N GLU A 299 -0.22 14.48 7.53
CA GLU A 299 0.89 14.82 8.42
C GLU A 299 0.43 14.82 9.89
N ARG A 300 1.36 14.52 10.80
CA ARG A 300 1.14 14.53 12.26
C ARG A 300 2.33 15.18 12.95
N GLU A 301 2.08 15.75 14.12
CA GLU A 301 3.14 16.16 15.06
C GLU A 301 3.37 15.04 16.09
N TYR A 302 4.60 14.93 16.60
CA TYR A 302 5.04 13.95 17.58
C TYR A 302 6.40 14.40 18.15
N SER A 303 6.70 14.07 19.41
CA SER A 303 7.79 14.67 20.20
C SER A 303 9.16 14.64 19.51
N PHE A 304 9.52 13.54 18.86
CA PHE A 304 10.81 13.34 18.18
C PHE A 304 10.81 13.72 16.69
N LYS A 305 9.73 14.30 16.13
CA LYS A 305 9.65 14.67 14.70
C LYS A 305 10.75 15.66 14.30
N LYS A 306 10.89 16.73 15.08
CA LYS A 306 11.88 17.79 14.89
C LYS A 306 13.27 17.43 15.45
N TYR A 307 13.48 16.23 15.98
CA TYR A 307 14.78 15.82 16.51
C TYR A 307 15.85 15.80 15.40
N VAL A 308 16.95 16.51 15.62
CA VAL A 308 18.14 16.46 14.77
C VAL A 308 19.11 15.44 15.38
N PRO A 309 19.45 14.35 14.67
CA PRO A 309 20.37 13.33 15.16
C PRO A 309 21.83 13.78 15.04
N THR A 310 22.71 13.12 15.79
CA THR A 310 24.16 13.26 15.58
C THR A 310 24.61 12.47 14.34
N PRO A 311 25.81 12.77 13.76
CA PRO A 311 26.37 11.96 12.67
C PRO A 311 26.52 10.47 13.04
N LYS A 312 26.86 10.16 14.32
CA LYS A 312 26.93 8.79 14.83
C LYS A 312 25.56 8.09 14.86
N GLU A 313 24.51 8.81 15.26
CA GLU A 313 23.12 8.31 15.24
C GLU A 313 22.64 8.05 13.79
N ILE A 314 23.04 8.89 12.82
CA ILE A 314 22.81 8.63 11.39
C ILE A 314 23.60 7.43 10.88
N ALA A 315 24.88 7.30 11.23
CA ALA A 315 25.71 6.15 10.82
C ALA A 315 25.20 4.82 11.38
N ASN A 316 24.66 4.83 12.61
CA ASN A 316 23.97 3.68 13.19
C ASN A 316 22.70 3.31 12.39
N HIS A 317 21.87 4.30 12.03
CA HIS A 317 20.70 4.03 11.20
C HIS A 317 21.04 3.56 9.78
N ARG A 318 22.08 4.13 9.17
CA ARG A 318 22.59 3.71 7.85
C ARG A 318 22.96 2.23 7.84
N ARG A 319 23.74 1.76 8.82
CA ARG A 319 24.12 0.35 8.93
C ARG A 319 22.93 -0.54 9.30
N TRP A 320 22.02 -0.08 10.18
CA TRP A 320 20.86 -0.88 10.60
C TRP A 320 19.91 -1.17 9.43
N SER A 321 19.64 -0.15 8.60
CA SER A 321 18.67 -0.20 7.51
C SER A 321 19.34 0.00 6.15
N ALA A 322 20.49 -0.66 5.93
CA ALA A 322 21.37 -0.45 4.77
C ALA A 322 20.68 -0.61 3.42
N VAL A 323 19.79 -1.60 3.28
CA VAL A 323 19.07 -1.87 2.02
C VAL A 323 18.14 -0.71 1.66
N ASP A 324 17.43 -0.10 2.61
CA ASP A 324 16.59 1.08 2.35
C ASP A 324 17.43 2.32 1.93
N TYR A 325 18.68 2.43 2.39
CA TYR A 325 19.59 3.47 1.91
C TYR A 325 20.10 3.20 0.50
N MET A 326 20.51 1.95 0.22
CA MET A 326 20.92 1.52 -1.12
C MET A 326 19.78 1.73 -2.13
N LEU A 327 18.56 1.33 -1.77
CA LEU A 327 17.33 1.53 -2.55
C LEU A 327 17.09 3.03 -2.84
N TYR A 328 17.20 3.89 -1.82
CA TYR A 328 16.99 5.33 -1.97
C TYR A 328 18.06 5.98 -2.85
N GLU A 329 19.33 5.64 -2.64
CA GLU A 329 20.45 6.24 -3.36
C GLU A 329 20.45 5.82 -4.84
N THR A 330 20.14 4.55 -5.13
CA THR A 330 19.90 4.06 -6.50
C THR A 330 18.72 4.77 -7.16
N PHE A 331 17.52 4.73 -6.58
CA PHE A 331 16.34 5.28 -7.26
C PHE A 331 16.31 6.82 -7.30
N ASN A 332 17.00 7.51 -6.40
CA ASN A 332 17.23 8.95 -6.54
C ASN A 332 18.10 9.25 -7.76
N LYS A 333 19.21 8.51 -7.96
CA LYS A 333 20.02 8.64 -9.19
C LYS A 333 19.18 8.31 -10.44
N SER A 334 18.45 7.21 -10.40
CA SER A 334 17.56 6.75 -11.49
C SER A 334 16.49 7.79 -11.84
N LEU A 335 15.94 8.53 -10.85
CA LEU A 335 15.02 9.66 -11.08
C LEU A 335 15.70 10.78 -11.87
N TRP A 336 16.87 11.24 -11.42
CA TRP A 336 17.55 12.38 -12.05
C TRP A 336 18.02 12.08 -13.48
N GLN A 337 18.53 10.87 -13.73
CA GLN A 337 18.87 10.44 -15.11
C GLN A 337 17.62 10.45 -16.01
N LYS A 338 16.49 9.91 -15.55
CA LYS A 338 15.21 9.95 -16.30
C LYS A 338 14.66 11.36 -16.49
N ILE A 339 15.06 12.34 -15.68
CA ILE A 339 14.72 13.77 -15.82
C ILE A 339 15.62 14.42 -16.88
N GLU A 340 16.92 14.14 -16.86
CA GLU A 340 17.89 14.60 -17.88
C GLU A 340 17.46 14.14 -19.29
N ASP A 341 16.96 12.90 -19.41
CA ASP A 341 16.36 12.32 -20.63
C ASP A 341 15.13 13.09 -21.17
N GLN A 342 14.47 13.96 -20.37
CA GLN A 342 13.24 14.66 -20.80
C GLN A 342 13.50 15.92 -21.64
N GLY A 343 14.76 16.37 -21.75
CA GLY A 343 15.12 17.61 -22.43
C GLY A 343 14.95 18.89 -21.57
N PRO A 344 15.45 20.04 -22.07
CA PRO A 344 15.71 21.22 -21.24
C PRO A 344 14.45 21.90 -20.67
N ASP A 345 13.29 21.73 -21.31
CA ASP A 345 12.04 22.39 -20.90
C ASP A 345 11.33 21.72 -19.71
N PHE A 346 11.90 20.65 -19.16
CA PHE A 346 11.33 19.91 -18.04
C PHE A 346 11.15 20.77 -16.78
N PHE A 347 12.13 21.62 -16.47
CA PHE A 347 12.06 22.47 -15.26
C PHE A 347 11.08 23.64 -15.42
N ASP A 348 10.92 24.17 -16.64
CA ASP A 348 9.84 25.12 -16.95
C ASP A 348 8.45 24.47 -16.74
N GLU A 349 8.29 23.21 -17.15
CA GLU A 349 7.07 22.45 -16.89
C GLU A 349 6.85 22.23 -15.39
N VAL A 350 7.90 21.94 -14.62
CA VAL A 350 7.81 21.78 -13.15
C VAL A 350 7.34 23.08 -12.47
N GLU A 351 7.86 24.24 -12.87
CA GLU A 351 7.41 25.53 -12.31
C GLU A 351 6.04 25.98 -12.85
N TYR A 352 5.61 25.53 -14.03
CA TYR A 352 4.21 25.61 -14.44
C TYR A 352 3.30 24.72 -13.57
N PHE A 353 3.68 23.45 -13.39
CA PHE A 353 2.94 22.46 -12.60
C PHE A 353 2.78 22.91 -11.14
N LYS A 354 3.84 23.39 -10.49
CA LYS A 354 3.81 23.90 -9.11
C LYS A 354 2.77 25.02 -8.93
N ARG A 355 2.75 25.99 -9.85
CA ARG A 355 1.76 27.10 -9.85
C ARG A 355 0.32 26.57 -9.97
N ILE A 356 0.03 25.82 -11.02
CA ILE A 356 -1.32 25.27 -11.25
C ILE A 356 -1.78 24.37 -10.11
N ASN A 357 -0.89 23.52 -9.58
CA ASN A 357 -1.22 22.63 -8.47
C ASN A 357 -1.51 23.39 -7.16
N ALA A 358 -0.88 24.56 -6.96
CA ALA A 358 -1.16 25.48 -5.85
C ALA A 358 -2.52 26.20 -6.01
N ASP A 359 -2.83 26.71 -7.21
CA ASP A 359 -4.11 27.36 -7.51
C ASP A 359 -5.28 26.40 -7.36
N ILE A 360 -5.17 25.20 -7.93
CA ILE A 360 -6.14 24.11 -7.78
C ILE A 360 -6.31 23.73 -6.31
N SER A 361 -5.21 23.54 -5.57
CA SER A 361 -5.27 23.22 -4.14
C SER A 361 -5.94 24.33 -3.32
N SER A 362 -5.76 25.60 -3.71
CA SER A 362 -6.36 26.76 -3.07
C SER A 362 -7.86 26.88 -3.37
N HIS A 363 -8.25 26.85 -4.65
CA HIS A 363 -9.66 26.83 -5.08
C HIS A 363 -10.40 25.64 -4.42
N CYS A 364 -9.88 24.41 -4.52
CA CYS A 364 -10.53 23.25 -3.93
C CYS A 364 -10.57 23.27 -2.39
N THR A 365 -9.68 24.02 -1.73
CA THR A 365 -9.82 24.30 -0.29
C THR A 365 -11.01 25.22 -0.03
N ARG A 366 -11.14 26.34 -0.76
CA ARG A 366 -12.27 27.28 -0.65
C ARG A 366 -13.60 26.56 -0.92
N THR A 367 -13.71 25.87 -2.05
CA THR A 367 -14.92 25.16 -2.50
C THR A 367 -15.40 24.10 -1.49
N MET A 368 -14.49 23.31 -0.91
CA MET A 368 -14.86 22.27 0.06
C MET A 368 -15.13 22.80 1.48
N GLU A 369 -14.60 23.97 1.84
CA GLU A 369 -14.91 24.64 3.11
C GLU A 369 -16.24 25.43 3.02
N GLN A 370 -16.54 26.06 1.87
CA GLN A 370 -17.87 26.60 1.56
C GLN A 370 -18.96 25.52 1.58
N HIS A 371 -18.74 24.36 0.96
CA HIS A 371 -19.71 23.26 0.96
C HIS A 371 -20.12 22.84 2.38
N LYS A 372 -19.16 22.69 3.30
CA LYS A 372 -19.42 22.36 4.71
C LYS A 372 -20.19 23.44 5.45
N LYS A 373 -19.88 24.72 5.18
CA LYS A 373 -20.64 25.85 5.73
C LYS A 373 -22.09 25.82 5.23
N ARG A 374 -22.35 25.48 3.96
CA ARG A 374 -23.69 25.36 3.38
C ARG A 374 -24.50 24.21 4.01
N THR A 375 -23.94 23.00 4.09
CA THR A 375 -24.63 21.84 4.68
C THR A 375 -24.94 22.02 6.17
N LYS A 376 -24.09 22.73 6.94
CA LYS A 376 -24.39 23.05 8.34
C LYS A 376 -25.56 24.04 8.53
N HIS A 377 -25.78 24.98 7.60
CA HIS A 377 -26.70 26.12 7.81
C HIS A 377 -27.92 26.16 6.86
N LYS A 378 -28.19 25.09 6.09
CA LYS A 378 -29.33 24.98 5.13
C LYS A 378 -29.51 26.18 4.16
N LYS A 379 -28.46 26.97 3.89
CA LYS A 379 -28.58 28.21 3.08
C LYS A 379 -28.88 27.92 1.60
N ARG A 380 -29.67 28.83 1.00
CA ARG A 380 -30.19 28.79 -0.38
C ARG A 380 -29.07 28.72 -1.44
N GLN A 381 -29.43 28.40 -2.69
CA GLN A 381 -28.48 28.06 -3.76
C GLN A 381 -27.65 29.26 -4.25
N GLN A 382 -26.48 29.47 -3.66
CA GLN A 382 -25.44 30.30 -4.28
C GLN A 382 -24.75 29.51 -5.42
N LYS A 383 -24.48 30.14 -6.56
CA LYS A 383 -23.77 29.56 -7.73
C LYS A 383 -22.44 28.94 -7.26
N ARG A 384 -22.07 27.78 -7.80
CA ARG A 384 -20.75 27.19 -7.53
C ARG A 384 -19.71 27.93 -8.35
N GLU A 385 -18.69 28.43 -7.68
CA GLU A 385 -17.48 28.93 -8.32
C GLU A 385 -16.72 27.74 -8.96
N THR A 386 -16.11 27.97 -10.12
CA THR A 386 -15.28 27.01 -10.86
C THR A 386 -13.99 27.71 -11.26
N LEU A 387 -12.86 27.02 -11.16
CA LEU A 387 -11.58 27.48 -11.71
C LEU A 387 -11.43 26.93 -13.13
N VAL A 388 -11.01 27.76 -14.08
CA VAL A 388 -10.55 27.31 -15.40
C VAL A 388 -9.04 27.41 -15.41
N VAL A 389 -8.35 26.34 -15.79
CA VAL A 389 -6.92 26.36 -16.08
C VAL A 389 -6.78 26.52 -17.59
N PRO A 390 -6.25 27.65 -18.10
CA PRO A 390 -6.21 27.93 -19.54
C PRO A 390 -5.19 27.05 -20.28
N VAL A 391 -5.30 27.03 -21.62
CA VAL A 391 -4.32 26.40 -22.51
C VAL A 391 -2.90 26.95 -22.24
N SER A 392 -1.91 26.06 -22.26
CA SER A 392 -0.49 26.37 -22.16
C SER A 392 0.35 25.35 -22.93
N LYS A 393 1.66 25.55 -23.03
CA LYS A 393 2.61 24.60 -23.62
C LYS A 393 2.50 23.18 -23.04
N TRP A 394 2.15 23.04 -21.75
CA TRP A 394 2.14 21.76 -21.04
C TRP A 394 0.75 21.30 -20.57
N SER A 395 -0.32 21.98 -20.98
CA SER A 395 -1.68 21.53 -20.70
C SER A 395 -2.69 22.09 -21.71
N PRO A 396 -3.64 21.28 -22.21
CA PRO A 396 -4.90 21.82 -22.73
C PRO A 396 -5.67 22.52 -21.60
N GLU A 397 -6.68 23.30 -21.97
CA GLU A 397 -7.62 23.88 -21.01
C GLU A 397 -8.40 22.79 -20.25
N PHE A 398 -8.65 23.00 -18.96
CA PHE A 398 -9.57 22.16 -18.18
C PHE A 398 -10.28 22.93 -17.06
N VAL A 399 -11.49 22.46 -16.72
CA VAL A 399 -12.33 23.04 -15.67
C VAL A 399 -12.18 22.26 -14.37
N VAL A 400 -11.87 22.98 -13.29
CA VAL A 400 -11.78 22.48 -11.92
C VAL A 400 -13.07 22.87 -11.19
N ASP A 401 -13.97 21.89 -11.09
CA ASP A 401 -15.29 22.03 -10.50
C ASP A 401 -15.37 21.45 -9.07
N TYR A 402 -16.57 21.48 -8.48
CA TYR A 402 -16.85 20.82 -7.20
C TYR A 402 -16.50 19.32 -7.19
N THR A 403 -16.72 18.59 -8.29
CA THR A 403 -16.51 17.15 -8.42
C THR A 403 -15.02 16.80 -8.44
N PHE A 404 -14.24 17.53 -9.23
CA PHE A 404 -12.77 17.48 -9.21
C PHE A 404 -12.23 17.77 -7.80
N CYS A 405 -12.74 18.82 -7.16
CA CYS A 405 -12.37 19.16 -5.78
C CYS A 405 -12.81 18.11 -4.75
N PHE A 406 -13.96 17.47 -4.93
CA PHE A 406 -14.43 16.38 -4.09
C PHE A 406 -13.53 15.14 -4.21
N TYR A 407 -12.99 14.85 -5.40
CA TYR A 407 -12.07 13.72 -5.61
C TYR A 407 -10.61 14.00 -5.21
N ILE A 408 -10.11 15.23 -5.34
CA ILE A 408 -8.71 15.55 -4.97
C ILE A 408 -8.51 15.84 -3.47
N THR A 409 -9.57 16.27 -2.76
CA THR A 409 -9.50 16.65 -1.33
C THR A 409 -9.72 15.56 -0.25
N PRO A 410 -10.07 14.28 -0.49
CA PRO A 410 -10.30 13.29 0.57
C PRO A 410 -9.08 13.08 1.49
N LYS A 411 -9.31 12.96 2.80
CA LYS A 411 -8.23 12.58 3.75
C LYS A 411 -7.80 11.11 3.60
N LYS A 412 -8.68 10.27 3.03
CA LYS A 412 -8.52 8.82 2.89
C LYS A 412 -9.05 8.42 1.52
N THR A 413 -8.32 7.55 0.84
CA THR A 413 -8.57 7.04 -0.52
C THR A 413 -9.86 6.21 -0.65
N ILE A 414 -10.40 5.70 0.47
CA ILE A 414 -11.62 4.89 0.50
C ILE A 414 -12.86 5.52 -0.13
N THR A 415 -12.99 6.84 -0.13
CA THR A 415 -14.14 7.47 -0.79
C THR A 415 -14.15 7.18 -2.29
N LEU A 416 -12.98 6.97 -2.90
CA LEU A 416 -12.83 6.61 -4.31
C LEU A 416 -12.96 5.09 -4.54
N ASP A 417 -12.58 4.23 -3.58
CA ASP A 417 -12.87 2.78 -3.63
C ASP A 417 -14.38 2.50 -3.79
N VAL A 418 -15.23 3.34 -3.19
CA VAL A 418 -16.69 3.25 -3.33
C VAL A 418 -17.17 3.73 -4.71
N VAL A 419 -16.53 4.75 -5.29
CA VAL A 419 -16.85 5.22 -6.65
C VAL A 419 -16.51 4.14 -7.69
N MET A 420 -15.33 3.51 -7.56
CA MET A 420 -14.89 2.38 -8.40
C MET A 420 -15.86 1.20 -8.39
N ARG A 421 -16.53 0.94 -7.26
CA ARG A 421 -17.57 -0.10 -7.13
C ARG A 421 -18.94 0.38 -7.62
N GLY A 422 -19.01 1.30 -8.58
CA GLY A 422 -20.26 1.88 -9.10
C GLY A 422 -21.08 2.62 -8.03
N GLY A 423 -20.42 3.23 -7.04
CA GLY A 423 -21.07 3.82 -5.87
C GLY A 423 -21.56 2.81 -4.81
N ARG A 424 -21.43 1.50 -5.05
CA ARG A 424 -21.94 0.46 -4.14
C ARG A 424 -21.12 0.37 -2.86
N LYS A 425 -21.81 0.35 -1.72
CA LYS A 425 -21.21 0.07 -0.41
C LYS A 425 -20.88 -1.42 -0.27
N TYR A 426 -19.78 -1.72 0.43
CA TYR A 426 -19.44 -3.09 0.84
C TYR A 426 -20.55 -3.72 1.70
N SER A 427 -20.87 -4.98 1.44
CA SER A 427 -21.81 -5.81 2.21
C SER A 427 -21.19 -6.26 3.55
N LYS A 428 -22.01 -6.86 4.42
CA LYS A 428 -21.52 -7.46 5.68
C LYS A 428 -20.51 -8.58 5.43
N GLU A 429 -20.69 -9.37 4.36
CA GLU A 429 -19.82 -10.49 4.02
C GLU A 429 -18.50 -10.00 3.42
N GLU A 430 -18.55 -9.09 2.44
CA GLU A 430 -17.36 -8.43 1.88
C GLU A 430 -16.52 -7.75 3.00
N MET A 431 -17.18 -7.09 3.95
CA MET A 431 -16.53 -6.48 5.12
C MET A 431 -15.87 -7.49 6.09
N SER A 432 -16.11 -8.80 5.96
CA SER A 432 -15.38 -9.82 6.71
C SER A 432 -13.97 -10.07 6.15
N TYR A 433 -13.79 -9.97 4.83
CA TYR A 433 -12.49 -10.06 4.14
C TYR A 433 -11.65 -8.77 4.31
N ALA A 434 -12.12 -7.78 5.08
CA ALA A 434 -11.35 -6.59 5.38
C ALA A 434 -10.11 -6.95 6.22
N ILE A 435 -8.92 -6.80 5.63
CA ILE A 435 -7.63 -7.08 6.24
C ILE A 435 -7.39 -6.19 7.47
N ILE A 436 -6.88 -6.81 8.53
CA ILE A 436 -6.59 -6.21 9.83
C ILE A 436 -5.25 -5.50 9.73
N GLY A 437 -5.31 -4.18 9.46
CA GLY A 437 -4.12 -3.34 9.34
C GLY A 437 -3.15 -3.49 10.51
N ILE A 438 -1.87 -3.62 10.19
CA ILE A 438 -0.80 -4.04 11.11
C ILE A 438 -0.73 -3.25 12.44
N THR A 439 -1.14 -1.97 12.48
CA THR A 439 -1.27 -1.20 13.74
C THR A 439 -2.14 -1.89 14.79
N THR A 440 -3.16 -2.65 14.35
CA THR A 440 -4.05 -3.43 15.21
C THR A 440 -3.38 -4.72 15.66
N ASN A 441 -2.71 -5.44 14.77
CA ASN A 441 -1.97 -6.67 15.12
C ASN A 441 -0.81 -6.36 16.09
N LEU A 442 -0.05 -5.28 15.88
CA LEU A 442 0.96 -4.80 16.84
C LEU A 442 0.36 -4.39 18.19
N ALA A 443 -0.87 -3.90 18.23
CA ALA A 443 -1.58 -3.59 19.49
C ALA A 443 -2.11 -4.85 20.21
N ARG A 444 -2.21 -5.99 19.50
CA ARG A 444 -2.53 -7.30 20.05
C ARG A 444 -1.28 -8.03 20.56
N ILE A 445 -0.18 -7.99 19.81
CA ILE A 445 1.13 -8.54 20.23
C ILE A 445 1.60 -7.95 21.57
N ARG A 446 1.51 -6.63 21.76
CA ARG A 446 1.83 -5.95 23.04
C ARG A 446 0.93 -6.36 24.22
N LYS A 447 -0.09 -7.18 24.00
CA LYS A 447 -1.00 -7.74 25.01
C LYS A 447 -0.91 -9.28 25.11
N GLY A 448 0.07 -9.91 24.44
CA GLY A 448 0.15 -11.36 24.33
C GLY A 448 -0.97 -12.00 23.52
N LEU A 449 -1.70 -11.23 22.70
CA LEU A 449 -2.86 -11.71 21.95
C LEU A 449 -2.49 -12.11 20.52
N PRO A 450 -3.09 -13.20 19.97
CA PRO A 450 -2.81 -13.69 18.62
C PRO A 450 -3.21 -12.68 17.55
N THR A 451 -2.50 -12.68 16.43
CA THR A 451 -2.71 -11.82 15.27
C THR A 451 -3.47 -12.54 14.17
N TYR A 452 -4.19 -11.78 13.33
CA TYR A 452 -5.02 -12.32 12.25
C TYR A 452 -4.85 -11.52 10.96
N ASN A 453 -5.04 -12.18 9.82
CA ASN A 453 -5.05 -11.55 8.51
C ASN A 453 -6.33 -10.71 8.31
N SER A 454 -7.50 -11.32 8.24
CA SER A 454 -8.78 -10.63 8.03
C SER A 454 -9.72 -10.73 9.23
N LYS A 455 -10.79 -9.90 9.23
CA LYS A 455 -11.88 -10.01 10.22
C LYS A 455 -12.60 -11.36 10.17
N ARG A 456 -12.61 -12.03 9.01
CA ARG A 456 -13.16 -13.38 8.81
C ARG A 456 -12.34 -14.42 9.57
N ASP A 457 -11.01 -14.39 9.43
CA ASP A 457 -10.12 -15.32 10.16
C ASP A 457 -10.23 -15.11 11.68
N ALA A 458 -10.28 -13.85 12.14
CA ALA A 458 -10.49 -13.52 13.54
C ALA A 458 -11.85 -14.02 14.08
N LYS A 459 -12.95 -13.82 13.32
CA LYS A 459 -14.29 -14.29 13.67
C LYS A 459 -14.35 -15.83 13.74
N LEU A 460 -13.70 -16.53 12.82
CA LEU A 460 -13.61 -17.99 12.82
C LEU A 460 -12.86 -18.51 14.06
N ALA A 461 -11.85 -17.79 14.52
CA ALA A 461 -11.17 -18.05 15.81
C ALA A 461 -11.95 -17.52 17.05
N GLY A 462 -13.23 -17.17 16.91
CA GLY A 462 -14.09 -16.66 18.00
C GLY A 462 -13.79 -15.22 18.47
N ILE A 463 -12.84 -14.52 17.84
CA ILE A 463 -12.39 -13.19 18.28
C ILE A 463 -13.11 -12.06 17.54
N LYS A 464 -13.69 -11.14 18.31
CA LYS A 464 -14.29 -9.89 17.81
C LYS A 464 -13.23 -8.77 17.78
N ILE A 465 -13.11 -8.05 16.64
CA ILE A 465 -12.11 -7.00 16.36
C ILE A 465 -12.75 -5.79 15.68
#